data_AF-A0A962WIF8-F1
#
_entry.id   AF-A0A962WIF8-F1
#
_cell.length_a   1.000
_cell.length_b   1.000
_cell.length_c   1.000
_cell.angle_alpha   90.00
_cell.angle_beta   90.00
_cell.angle_gamma   90.00
#
_symmetry.space_group_name_H-M   'P 1'
#
loop_
_entity.id
_entity.type
_entity.pdbx_description
1 polymer ?
#
loop_
_entity_poly.entity_id
_entity_poly.type
_entity_poly.pdbx_seq_one_letter_code
_entity_poly.pdbx_strand_id
1 'polypeptide(L)'
;MNSEHAQWYRQSFRKVHLLYVSPQWAARRGEAFDAAAYADAYEASQAVKAETGAVEIHAYDQPATVAGQGTVAREIERQTGGVDTVLVAVGGGGLIAG
;
A
#
# COMPACT_ATOMS: atom_id res chain seq x y z
N MET A 1 -12.93 13.90 3.41
CA MET A 1 -13.05 12.83 2.40
C MET A 1 -14.52 12.72 2.02
N ASN A 2 -14.91 13.14 0.81
CA ASN A 2 -16.33 13.22 0.44
C ASN A 2 -16.97 11.83 0.31
N SER A 3 -18.26 11.73 0.64
CA SER A 3 -19.07 10.51 0.73
C SER A 3 -19.11 9.69 -0.57
N GLU A 4 -18.90 10.33 -1.73
CA GLU A 4 -18.85 9.69 -3.05
C GLU A 4 -17.63 8.77 -3.24
N HIS A 5 -16.43 9.22 -2.87
CA HIS A 5 -15.22 8.40 -2.98
C HIS A 5 -15.27 7.16 -2.09
N ALA A 6 -15.86 7.29 -0.89
CA ALA A 6 -16.08 6.17 0.01
C ALA A 6 -17.11 5.17 -0.53
N GLN A 7 -18.14 5.63 -1.24
CA GLN A 7 -19.11 4.77 -1.91
C GLN A 7 -18.51 4.04 -3.12
N TRP A 8 -17.75 4.72 -3.96
CA TRP A 8 -17.05 4.10 -5.09
C TRP A 8 -16.10 2.99 -4.64
N TYR A 9 -15.28 3.25 -3.61
CA TYR A 9 -14.38 2.25 -3.05
C TYR A 9 -15.16 1.01 -2.55
N ARG A 10 -16.22 1.20 -1.76
CA ARG A 10 -17.03 0.09 -1.25
C ARG A 10 -17.70 -0.74 -2.36
N GLN A 11 -18.13 -0.11 -3.46
CA GLN A 11 -18.81 -0.80 -4.56
C GLN A 11 -17.84 -1.59 -5.45
N SER A 12 -16.65 -1.03 -5.71
CA SER A 12 -15.64 -1.62 -6.60
C SER A 12 -14.99 -2.88 -6.03
N PHE A 13 -14.88 -2.99 -4.70
CA PHE A 13 -14.23 -4.12 -4.04
C PHE A 13 -15.18 -5.20 -3.50
N ARG A 14 -16.47 -5.20 -3.87
CA ARG A 14 -17.48 -6.15 -3.33
C ARG A 14 -17.18 -7.64 -3.52
N LYS A 15 -16.23 -8.01 -4.40
CA LYS A 15 -15.81 -9.39 -4.63
C LYS A 15 -14.38 -9.68 -4.18
N VAL A 16 -13.70 -8.70 -3.57
CA VAL A 16 -12.31 -8.83 -3.12
C VAL A 16 -12.32 -8.84 -1.60
N HIS A 17 -12.03 -10.00 -1.01
CA HIS A 17 -11.74 -10.10 0.42
C HIS A 17 -10.31 -9.60 0.64
N LEU A 18 -10.17 -8.35 1.11
CA LEU A 18 -8.88 -7.79 1.47
C LEU A 18 -8.53 -8.22 2.89
N LEU A 19 -7.44 -8.98 3.03
CA LEU A 19 -6.82 -9.26 4.32
C LEU A 19 -5.58 -8.40 4.48
N TYR A 20 -5.53 -7.63 5.57
CA TYR A 20 -4.38 -6.83 5.94
C TYR A 20 -3.78 -7.37 7.24
N VAL A 21 -2.62 -8.02 7.14
CA VAL A 21 -1.88 -8.48 8.31
C VAL A 21 -0.89 -7.40 8.70
N SER A 22 -0.99 -6.93 9.94
CA SER A 22 -0.15 -5.84 10.42
C SER A 22 0.18 -6.01 11.89
N PRO A 23 1.31 -5.44 12.34
CA PRO A 23 1.72 -5.44 13.74
C PRO A 23 0.93 -4.45 14.59
N GLN A 24 -0.35 -4.22 14.27
CA GLN A 24 -1.25 -3.36 15.03
C GLN A 24 -1.29 -3.72 16.53
N TRP A 25 -0.92 -4.96 16.88
CA TRP A 25 -0.78 -5.39 18.26
C TRP A 25 0.33 -4.63 19.01
N ALA A 26 1.45 -4.29 18.37
CA ALA A 26 2.54 -3.52 18.98
C ALA A 26 2.07 -2.11 19.36
N ALA A 27 1.37 -1.44 18.43
CA ALA A 27 0.81 -0.10 18.66
C ALA A 27 -0.22 -0.07 19.82
N ARG A 28 -1.02 -1.12 20.00
CA ARG A 28 -2.04 -1.21 21.07
C ARG A 28 -1.45 -1.44 22.47
N ARG A 29 -0.20 -1.89 22.56
CA ARG A 29 0.51 -2.16 23.83
C ARG A 29 1.50 -1.06 24.22
N GLY A 30 1.62 -0.02 23.41
CA GLY A 30 2.65 1.02 23.57
C GLY A 30 4.05 0.51 23.23
N GLU A 31 4.15 -0.62 22.52
CA GLU A 31 5.41 -1.20 22.08
C GLU A 31 5.82 -0.60 20.73
N ALA A 32 7.13 -0.46 20.52
CA ALA A 32 7.67 0.06 19.27
C ALA A 32 7.36 -0.92 18.14
N PHE A 33 6.95 -0.40 16.98
CA PHE A 33 6.97 -1.18 15.75
C PHE A 33 8.43 -1.42 15.35
N ASP A 34 8.86 -2.67 15.40
CA ASP A 34 10.22 -3.09 15.08
C ASP A 34 10.26 -4.22 14.04
N ALA A 35 11.48 -4.68 13.73
CA ALA A 35 11.70 -5.73 12.75
C ALA A 35 11.07 -7.07 13.15
N ALA A 36 10.97 -7.38 14.46
CA ALA A 36 10.37 -8.61 14.93
C ALA A 36 8.86 -8.58 14.75
N ALA A 37 8.21 -7.48 15.14
CA ALA A 37 6.78 -7.29 14.92
C ALA A 37 6.40 -7.35 13.43
N TYR A 38 7.27 -6.81 12.55
CA TYR A 38 7.09 -6.97 11.10
C TYR A 38 7.23 -8.42 10.64
N ALA A 39 8.27 -9.13 11.10
CA ALA A 39 8.50 -10.52 10.73
C ALA A 39 7.31 -11.42 11.11
N ASP A 40 6.78 -11.27 12.32
CA ASP A 40 5.60 -12.03 12.78
C ASP A 40 4.38 -11.76 11.89
N ALA A 41 4.13 -10.48 11.55
CA ALA A 41 3.02 -10.11 10.67
C ALA A 41 3.21 -10.65 9.25
N TYR A 42 4.45 -10.68 8.76
CA TYR A 42 4.78 -11.25 7.45
C TYR A 42 4.56 -12.77 7.45
N GLU A 43 5.04 -13.49 8.46
CA GLU A 43 4.82 -14.95 8.59
C GLU A 43 3.33 -15.29 8.65
N ALA A 44 2.54 -14.55 9.44
CA ALA A 44 1.10 -14.72 9.49
C ALA A 44 0.42 -14.45 8.14
N SER A 45 0.89 -13.46 7.37
CA SER A 45 0.43 -13.23 5.99
C SER A 45 0.72 -14.42 5.07
N GLN A 46 1.92 -15.00 5.16
CA GLN A 46 2.29 -16.17 4.35
C GLN A 46 1.47 -17.41 4.70
N ALA A 47 1.14 -17.61 5.98
CA ALA A 47 0.27 -18.70 6.41
C ALA A 47 -1.13 -18.56 5.80
N VAL A 48 -1.75 -17.38 5.89
CA VAL A 48 -3.09 -17.18 5.31
C VAL A 48 -3.09 -17.28 3.80
N LYS A 49 -2.04 -16.77 3.12
CA LYS A 49 -1.83 -16.97 1.68
C LYS A 49 -1.84 -18.45 1.32
N ALA A 50 -1.12 -19.28 2.07
CA ALA A 50 -1.05 -20.72 1.84
C ALA A 50 -2.39 -21.43 2.09
N GLU A 51 -3.12 -21.03 3.14
CA GLU A 51 -4.41 -21.64 3.50
C GLU A 51 -5.55 -21.27 2.53
N THR A 52 -5.55 -20.04 2.03
CA THR A 52 -6.70 -19.49 1.29
C THR A 52 -6.47 -19.38 -0.22
N GLY A 53 -5.22 -19.47 -0.68
CA GLY A 53 -4.85 -19.13 -2.05
C GLY A 53 -4.94 -17.63 -2.36
N ALA A 54 -4.91 -16.77 -1.34
CA ALA A 54 -4.93 -15.33 -1.52
C ALA A 54 -3.74 -14.84 -2.36
N VAL A 55 -3.94 -13.75 -3.10
CA VAL A 55 -2.87 -13.09 -3.85
C VAL A 55 -2.15 -12.11 -2.93
N GLU A 56 -0.82 -12.24 -2.86
CA GLU A 56 0.02 -11.31 -2.11
C GLU A 56 0.17 -10.00 -2.88
N ILE A 57 -0.06 -8.88 -2.20
CA ILE A 57 0.13 -7.53 -2.74
C ILE A 57 1.26 -6.87 -1.96
N HIS A 58 2.40 -6.67 -2.61
CA HIS A 58 3.53 -5.99 -2.00
C HIS A 58 3.26 -4.49 -1.92
N ALA A 59 3.63 -3.87 -0.80
CA ALA A 59 3.42 -2.45 -0.55
C ALA A 59 4.20 -1.51 -1.49
N TYR A 60 5.15 -2.03 -2.28
CA TYR A 60 6.00 -1.23 -3.17
C TYR A 60 6.65 -2.05 -4.30
N ASP A 61 7.14 -3.26 -4.01
CA ASP A 61 7.91 -4.08 -4.95
C ASP A 61 7.03 -4.95 -5.88
N GLN A 62 6.07 -4.32 -6.55
CA GLN A 62 5.26 -4.96 -7.58
C GLN A 62 5.02 -4.00 -8.75
N PRO A 63 5.15 -4.45 -10.01
CA PRO A 63 4.97 -3.58 -11.18
C PRO A 63 3.65 -2.82 -11.19
N ALA A 64 2.54 -3.47 -10.78
CA ALA A 64 1.24 -2.84 -10.71
C ALA A 64 1.16 -1.76 -9.61
N THR A 65 1.81 -2.00 -8.46
CA THR A 65 1.91 -1.01 -7.37
C THR A 65 2.70 0.20 -7.84
N VAL A 66 3.88 -0.01 -8.43
CA VAL A 66 4.74 1.06 -8.96
C VAL A 66 4.01 1.88 -10.04
N ALA A 67 3.41 1.22 -11.02
CA ALA A 67 2.65 1.88 -12.08
C ALA A 67 1.47 2.70 -11.53
N GLY A 68 0.79 2.19 -10.49
CA GLY A 68 -0.26 2.90 -9.78
C GLY A 68 0.24 4.13 -9.04
N GLN A 69 1.40 4.06 -8.37
CA GLN A 69 1.98 5.24 -7.71
C GLN A 69 2.44 6.30 -8.72
N GLY A 70 3.00 5.89 -9.85
CA GLY A 70 3.49 6.78 -10.91
C GLY A 70 2.41 7.64 -11.57
N THR A 71 1.12 7.36 -11.34
CA THR A 71 0.04 8.25 -11.82
C THR A 71 0.14 9.65 -11.21
N VAL A 72 0.72 9.79 -10.02
CA VAL A 72 0.97 11.08 -9.37
C VAL A 72 1.88 11.96 -10.23
N ALA A 73 2.93 11.40 -10.85
CA ALA A 73 3.79 12.16 -11.76
C ALA A 73 3.01 12.70 -12.97
N ARG A 74 2.06 11.90 -13.49
CA ARG A 74 1.18 12.33 -14.60
C ARG A 74 0.22 13.44 -14.19
N GLU A 75 -0.23 13.44 -12.95
CA GLU A 75 -1.05 14.51 -12.40
C GLU A 75 -0.23 15.79 -12.23
N ILE A 76 0.99 15.71 -11.69
CA ILE A 76 1.92 16.83 -11.56
C ILE A 76 2.19 17.46 -12.93
N GLU A 77 2.59 16.66 -13.92
CA GLU A 77 2.88 17.11 -15.29
C GLU A 77 1.68 17.88 -15.88
N ARG A 78 0.47 17.32 -15.77
CA ARG A 78 -0.76 17.93 -16.30
C ARG A 78 -1.17 19.21 -15.57
N GLN A 79 -1.00 19.28 -14.26
CA GLN A 79 -1.49 20.41 -13.44
C GLN A 79 -0.52 21.59 -13.41
N THR A 80 0.77 21.32 -13.57
CA THR A 80 1.82 22.35 -13.50
C THR A 80 2.35 22.77 -14.87
N GLY A 81 2.11 21.97 -15.91
CA GLY A 81 2.75 22.14 -17.22
C GLY A 81 4.19 21.65 -17.26
N GLY A 82 4.65 20.94 -16.22
CA GLY A 82 6.02 20.46 -16.05
C GLY A 82 6.73 21.15 -14.88
N VAL A 83 7.74 20.47 -14.34
CA VAL A 83 8.57 20.95 -13.22
C VAL A 83 10.01 20.53 -13.43
N ASP A 84 10.96 21.37 -13.01
CA ASP A 84 12.39 21.05 -13.08
C ASP A 84 12.84 20.08 -11.97
N THR A 85 12.11 20.05 -10.85
CA THR A 85 12.50 19.26 -9.67
C THR A 85 11.27 18.81 -8.89
N VAL A 86 11.29 17.54 -8.46
CA VAL A 86 10.30 16.95 -7.56
C VAL A 86 11.02 16.35 -6.37
N LEU A 87 10.56 16.69 -5.16
CA LEU A 87 10.99 16.05 -3.93
C LEU A 87 10.03 14.90 -3.62
N VAL A 88 10.56 13.67 -3.54
CA VAL A 88 9.75 12.45 -3.34
C VAL A 88 10.12 11.83 -2.00
N ALA A 89 9.12 11.50 -1.18
CA ALA A 89 9.33 10.73 0.04
C ALA A 89 9.70 9.29 -0.29
N VAL A 90 10.74 8.75 0.36
CA VAL A 90 11.26 7.41 0.09
C VAL A 90 11.20 6.53 1.33
N GLY A 91 10.29 5.56 1.31
CA GLY A 91 10.30 4.38 2.19
C GLY A 91 10.86 3.18 1.43
N GLY A 92 10.01 2.23 1.06
CA GLY A 92 10.38 1.08 0.22
C GLY A 92 10.59 1.38 -1.27
N GLY A 93 10.52 2.65 -1.69
CA GLY A 93 10.88 3.07 -3.05
C GLY A 93 9.78 3.02 -4.12
N GLY A 94 8.61 2.45 -3.83
CA GLY A 94 7.54 2.30 -4.83
C GLY A 94 7.06 3.61 -5.47
N LEU A 95 7.04 4.71 -4.71
CA LEU A 95 6.64 6.03 -5.21
C LEU A 95 7.69 6.69 -6.09
N ILE A 96 8.99 6.55 -5.77
CA ILE A 96 10.05 7.15 -6.59
C ILE A 96 10.38 6.33 -7.84
N ALA A 97 10.04 5.04 -7.83
CA ALA A 97 10.18 4.17 -8.98
C ALA A 97 9.07 4.37 -10.04
N GLY A 98 7.91 4.90 -9.64
CA GLY A 98 6.75 5.12 -10.52
C GLY A 98 6.76 6.51 -11.12
#